data_AF-A0A7J9Q091-F1
#
_entry.id   AF-A0A7J9Q091-F1
#
_cell.length_a   1.000
_cell.length_b   1.000
_cell.length_c   1.000
_cell.angle_alpha   90.00
_cell.angle_beta   90.00
_cell.angle_gamma   90.00
#
_symmetry.space_group_name_H-M   'P 1'
#
loop_
_entity.id
_entity.type
_entity.pdbx_description
1 polymer ?
#
loop_
_entity_poly.entity_id
_entity_poly.type
_entity_poly.pdbx_seq_one_letter_code
_entity_poly.pdbx_strand_id
1 'polypeptide(L)'
;MDSDYDSPEIKEAFLVHKSGCLISYANSKGDDSQDYDIIAGMLTAIQSFVRDTFGAGQWSLKRLEFEDRNLLIELGEHIYLAVIYEGKADVKIQSKCERTVDIVQEKFWQQCREWTGDMDEWAGTKEIIGSLFVREDEEHVDDRKRCELCGSIVEDPELTACQICGYDLSMFT
;
A
#
# COMPACT_ATOMS: atom_id res chain seq x y z
N MET A 1 6.73 -34.33 -7.87
CA MET A 1 5.31 -33.88 -7.84
C MET A 1 5.38 -32.60 -7.06
N ASP A 2 5.90 -31.59 -7.75
CA ASP A 2 6.53 -30.41 -7.16
C ASP A 2 5.47 -29.31 -7.17
N SER A 3 4.81 -29.12 -6.03
CA SER A 3 3.84 -28.04 -5.86
C SER A 3 4.60 -26.74 -5.56
N ASP A 4 5.23 -26.18 -6.58
CA ASP A 4 5.74 -24.79 -6.62
C ASP A 4 4.56 -23.80 -6.69
N TYR A 5 3.73 -23.76 -5.65
CA TYR A 5 2.88 -22.59 -5.40
C TYR A 5 3.75 -21.50 -4.77
N ASP A 6 4.57 -20.87 -5.60
CA ASP A 6 5.38 -19.71 -5.23
C ASP A 6 4.47 -18.46 -5.22
N SER A 7 3.56 -18.42 -4.24
CA SER A 7 2.65 -17.29 -4.03
C SER A 7 3.43 -16.06 -3.59
N PRO A 8 3.15 -14.87 -4.15
CA PRO A 8 3.93 -13.69 -3.86
C PRO A 8 3.76 -13.29 -2.39
N GLU A 9 4.87 -13.20 -1.66
CA GLU A 9 4.89 -12.75 -0.27
C GLU A 9 5.42 -11.32 -0.19
N ILE A 10 4.55 -10.39 0.21
CA ILE A 10 4.92 -9.00 0.44
C ILE A 10 5.83 -8.92 1.67
N LYS A 11 7.01 -8.32 1.49
CA LYS A 11 8.00 -8.13 2.57
C LYS A 11 7.98 -6.70 3.10
N GLU A 12 7.87 -5.72 2.22
CA GLU A 12 7.94 -4.30 2.57
C GLU A 12 6.98 -3.47 1.72
N ALA A 13 6.43 -2.40 2.30
CA ALA A 13 5.55 -1.46 1.63
C ALA A 13 5.92 -0.02 2.01
N PHE A 14 6.00 0.84 0.99
CA PHE A 14 6.35 2.24 1.07
C PHE A 14 5.24 3.07 0.44
N LEU A 15 4.60 3.91 1.24
CA LEU A 15 3.65 4.89 0.76
C LEU A 15 4.38 6.22 0.58
N VAL A 16 4.44 6.72 -0.65
CA VAL A 16 5.26 7.88 -0.99
C VAL A 16 4.42 8.92 -1.70
N HIS A 17 4.52 10.18 -1.27
CA HIS A 17 3.91 11.29 -1.99
C HIS A 17 4.70 11.58 -3.27
N LYS A 18 4.05 12.05 -4.34
CA LYS A 18 4.74 12.38 -5.60
C LYS A 18 5.80 13.50 -5.48
N SER A 19 5.82 14.25 -4.37
CA SER A 19 6.94 15.16 -4.04
C SER A 19 8.25 14.42 -3.71
N GLY A 20 8.18 13.13 -3.39
CA GLY A 20 9.29 12.30 -2.95
C GLY A 20 9.36 12.04 -1.45
N CYS A 21 8.35 12.51 -0.70
CA CYS A 21 8.33 12.34 0.74
C CYS A 21 7.73 10.98 1.13
N LEU A 22 8.40 10.23 2.00
CA LEU A 22 7.89 8.99 2.56
C LEU A 22 6.78 9.30 3.57
N ILE A 23 5.54 8.94 3.22
CA ILE A 23 4.38 9.12 4.09
C ILE A 23 4.34 8.04 5.17
N SER A 24 4.53 6.79 4.76
CA SER A 24 4.40 5.65 5.66
C SER A 24 5.21 4.46 5.17
N TYR A 25 5.66 3.66 6.12
CA TYR A 25 6.40 2.43 5.90
C TYR A 25 5.87 1.31 6.80
N ALA A 26 5.81 0.11 6.24
CA ALA A 26 5.53 -1.10 6.98
C ALA A 26 6.28 -2.29 6.37
N ASN A 27 6.54 -3.31 7.18
CA ASN A 27 7.08 -4.59 6.73
C ASN A 27 6.45 -5.78 7.43
N SER A 28 6.71 -6.96 6.89
CA SER A 28 6.17 -8.22 7.41
C SER A 28 6.72 -8.64 8.77
N LYS A 29 7.82 -8.05 9.24
CA LYS A 29 8.44 -8.37 10.53
C LYS A 29 8.00 -7.45 11.67
N GLY A 30 7.36 -6.32 11.36
CA GLY A 30 6.98 -5.30 12.32
C GLY A 30 8.16 -4.62 13.03
N ASP A 31 9.38 -4.74 12.49
CA ASP A 31 10.57 -4.05 13.00
C ASP A 31 10.84 -2.78 12.18
N ASP A 32 11.36 -1.71 12.80
CA ASP A 32 11.71 -0.48 12.10
C ASP A 32 13.25 -0.39 11.91
N SER A 33 13.92 -1.49 11.53
CA SER A 33 15.38 -1.61 11.60
C SER A 33 16.20 -1.09 10.40
N GLN A 34 15.64 -0.33 9.45
CA GLN A 34 16.40 0.27 8.33
C GLN A 34 16.11 1.76 8.10
N ASP A 35 17.04 2.47 7.44
CA ASP A 35 16.90 3.86 7.00
C ASP A 35 15.96 3.97 5.78
N TYR A 36 14.64 3.89 6.03
CA TYR A 36 13.60 3.85 4.98
C TYR A 36 13.56 5.12 4.12
N ASP A 37 14.00 6.26 4.66
CA ASP A 37 14.10 7.53 3.92
C ASP A 37 15.07 7.43 2.73
N ILE A 38 16.13 6.63 2.86
CA ILE A 38 17.12 6.44 1.78
C ILE A 38 16.50 5.65 0.62
N ILE A 39 15.74 4.58 0.95
CA ILE A 39 15.06 3.76 -0.05
C ILE A 39 13.96 4.57 -0.74
N ALA A 40 13.17 5.33 0.01
CA ALA A 40 12.14 6.21 -0.54
C ALA A 40 12.74 7.24 -1.51
N GLY A 41 13.84 7.89 -1.11
CA GLY A 41 14.58 8.83 -1.95
C GLY A 41 15.10 8.19 -3.24
N MET A 42 15.64 6.97 -3.17
CA MET A 42 16.08 6.22 -4.35
C MET A 42 14.90 5.91 -5.30
N LEU A 43 13.78 5.41 -4.76
CA LEU A 43 12.59 5.08 -5.53
C LEU A 43 12.04 6.31 -6.26
N THR A 44 11.98 7.45 -5.57
CA THR A 44 11.56 8.71 -6.17
C THR A 44 12.54 9.16 -7.26
N ALA A 45 13.85 9.06 -7.04
CA ALA A 45 14.85 9.44 -8.04
C ALA A 45 14.71 8.60 -9.33
N ILE A 46 14.49 7.30 -9.19
CA ILE A 46 14.24 6.40 -10.33
C ILE A 46 12.94 6.79 -11.06
N GLN A 47 11.86 7.08 -10.31
CA GLN A 47 10.60 7.54 -10.91
C GLN A 47 10.75 8.87 -11.66
N SER A 48 11.51 9.83 -11.10
CA SER A 48 11.81 11.09 -11.78
C SER A 48 12.61 10.84 -13.05
N PHE A 49 13.65 10.02 -12.99
CA PHE A 49 14.48 9.70 -14.15
C PHE A 49 13.66 9.09 -15.29
N VAL A 50 12.74 8.16 -15.00
CA VAL A 50 11.85 7.57 -16.01
C VAL A 50 10.95 8.63 -16.64
N ARG A 51 10.32 9.48 -15.83
CA ARG A 51 9.49 10.59 -16.32
C ARG A 51 10.28 11.58 -17.18
N ASP A 52 11.49 11.93 -16.76
CA ASP A 52 12.34 12.92 -17.42
C ASP A 52 12.93 12.38 -18.73
N THR A 53 13.19 11.06 -18.80
CA THR A 53 13.75 10.40 -19.99
C THR A 53 12.69 10.11 -21.04
N PHE A 54 11.50 9.65 -20.64
CA PHE A 54 10.46 9.16 -21.56
C PHE A 54 9.29 10.14 -21.74
N GLY A 55 9.33 11.30 -21.08
CA GLY A 55 8.37 12.39 -21.22
C GLY A 55 7.18 12.29 -20.26
N ALA A 56 6.66 13.46 -19.85
CA ALA A 56 5.52 13.57 -18.96
C ALA A 56 4.23 13.11 -19.67
N GLY A 57 3.64 11.99 -19.25
CA GLY A 57 2.24 11.68 -19.55
C GLY A 57 1.84 10.21 -19.57
N GLN A 58 2.75 9.28 -19.89
CA GLN A 58 2.35 7.86 -20.05
C GLN A 58 3.36 6.83 -19.54
N TRP A 59 4.58 7.23 -19.20
CA TRP A 59 5.63 6.29 -18.81
C TRP A 59 5.94 6.44 -17.33
N SER A 60 5.80 5.33 -16.61
CA SER A 60 6.18 5.23 -15.22
C SER A 60 6.78 3.86 -14.94
N LEU A 61 7.66 3.80 -13.94
CA LEU A 61 8.18 2.51 -13.52
C LEU A 61 7.08 1.76 -12.78
N LYS A 62 6.58 0.67 -13.35
CA LYS A 62 5.59 -0.21 -12.72
C LYS A 62 6.22 -1.40 -11.99
N ARG A 63 7.32 -1.95 -12.50
CA ARG A 63 7.99 -3.12 -11.92
C ARG A 63 9.50 -3.03 -12.10
N LEU A 64 10.22 -3.42 -11.06
CA LEU A 64 11.67 -3.63 -11.08
C LEU A 64 11.96 -4.99 -10.45
N GLU A 65 12.84 -5.77 -11.06
CA GLU A 65 13.22 -7.10 -10.58
C GLU A 65 14.71 -7.08 -10.23
N PHE A 66 15.08 -7.67 -9.08
CA PHE A 66 16.46 -7.74 -8.60
C PHE A 66 16.68 -9.05 -7.82
N GLU A 67 17.51 -9.93 -8.39
CA GLU A 67 17.76 -11.28 -7.88
C GLU A 67 16.45 -12.03 -7.60
N ASP A 68 16.18 -12.37 -6.35
CA ASP A 68 15.00 -13.13 -5.91
C ASP A 68 13.86 -12.21 -5.42
N ARG A 69 14.02 -10.89 -5.56
CA ARG A 69 13.08 -9.88 -5.10
C ARG A 69 12.53 -9.06 -6.25
N ASN A 70 11.30 -8.61 -6.04
CA ASN A 70 10.57 -7.82 -6.99
C ASN A 70 10.01 -6.60 -6.30
N LEU A 71 10.09 -5.46 -6.98
CA LEU A 71 9.44 -4.22 -6.60
C LEU A 71 8.28 -3.98 -7.55
N LEU A 72 7.07 -3.87 -7.00
CA LEU A 72 5.87 -3.42 -7.69
C LEU A 72 5.60 -1.97 -7.28
N ILE A 73 5.27 -1.11 -8.25
CA ILE A 73 4.87 0.27 -7.98
C ILE A 73 3.50 0.51 -8.56
N GLU A 74 2.57 0.88 -7.69
CA GLU A 74 1.21 1.26 -8.06
C GLU A 74 1.01 2.76 -7.87
N LEU A 75 0.44 3.42 -8.88
CA LEU A 75 0.38 4.87 -8.94
C LEU A 75 -1.04 5.38 -8.69
N GLY A 76 -1.15 6.30 -7.75
CA GLY A 76 -2.32 7.17 -7.61
C GLY A 76 -2.15 8.49 -8.35
N GLU A 77 -3.12 9.38 -8.17
CA GLU A 77 -3.12 10.77 -8.60
C GLU A 77 -2.06 11.59 -7.83
N HIS A 78 -1.96 11.42 -6.51
CA HIS A 78 -1.07 12.23 -5.66
C HIS A 78 0.03 11.43 -4.96
N ILE A 79 -0.17 10.13 -4.83
CA ILE A 79 0.71 9.21 -4.10
C ILE A 79 1.09 8.03 -4.98
N TYR A 80 2.05 7.24 -4.54
CA TYR A 80 2.28 5.90 -5.05
C TYR A 80 2.64 4.94 -3.92
N LEU A 81 2.31 3.67 -4.15
CA LEU A 81 2.67 2.57 -3.28
C LEU A 81 3.76 1.76 -3.96
N ALA A 82 4.90 1.62 -3.29
CA ALA A 82 5.98 0.74 -3.69
C ALA A 82 6.01 -0.48 -2.76
N VAL A 83 5.97 -1.68 -3.32
CA VAL A 83 5.91 -2.92 -2.56
C VAL A 83 7.04 -3.84 -3.00
N ILE A 84 7.85 -4.29 -2.04
CA ILE A 84 8.85 -5.33 -2.26
C ILE A 84 8.23 -6.67 -1.89
N TYR A 85 8.27 -7.63 -2.81
CA TYR A 85 7.76 -8.97 -2.60
C TYR A 85 8.74 -10.03 -3.15
N GLU A 86 8.67 -11.22 -2.56
CA GLU A 86 9.40 -12.42 -3.00
C GLU A 86 8.41 -13.40 -3.65
N GLY A 87 8.89 -14.20 -4.60
CA GLY A 87 8.07 -15.15 -5.35
C GLY A 87 7.48 -14.60 -6.65
N LYS A 88 6.60 -15.36 -7.30
CA LYS A 88 6.03 -14.97 -8.61
C LYS A 88 4.88 -13.99 -8.46
N ALA A 89 4.96 -12.88 -9.20
CA ALA A 89 3.87 -11.92 -9.28
C ALA A 89 2.59 -12.60 -9.78
N ASP A 90 1.48 -12.38 -9.08
CA ASP A 90 0.16 -12.77 -9.56
C ASP A 90 -0.75 -11.55 -9.74
N VAL A 91 -1.99 -11.79 -10.15
CA VAL A 91 -3.00 -10.73 -10.27
C VAL A 91 -3.45 -10.25 -8.89
N LYS A 92 -3.41 -11.12 -7.87
CA LYS A 92 -3.87 -10.78 -6.51
C LYS A 92 -3.04 -9.67 -5.88
N ILE A 93 -1.70 -9.75 -5.95
CA ILE A 93 -0.83 -8.72 -5.38
C ILE A 93 -1.05 -7.36 -6.05
N GLN A 94 -1.27 -7.35 -7.37
CA GLN A 94 -1.56 -6.12 -8.13
C GLN A 94 -2.87 -5.51 -7.68
N SER A 95 -3.96 -6.28 -7.66
CA SER A 95 -5.26 -5.80 -7.19
C SER A 95 -5.25 -5.36 -5.73
N LYS A 96 -4.45 -6.01 -4.87
CA LYS A 96 -4.28 -5.61 -3.47
C LYS A 96 -3.59 -4.25 -3.35
N CYS A 97 -2.55 -4.00 -4.15
CA CYS A 97 -1.84 -2.72 -4.18
C CYS A 97 -2.73 -1.60 -4.73
N GLU A 98 -3.44 -1.85 -5.83
CA GLU A 98 -4.39 -0.91 -6.45
C GLU A 98 -5.46 -0.48 -5.44
N ARG A 99 -6.14 -1.45 -4.81
CA ARG A 99 -7.13 -1.18 -3.77
C ARG A 99 -6.54 -0.37 -2.61
N THR A 100 -5.32 -0.68 -2.20
CA THR A 100 -4.63 0.02 -1.11
C THR A 100 -4.39 1.49 -1.45
N VAL A 101 -3.94 1.78 -2.67
CA VAL A 101 -3.78 3.16 -3.14
C VAL A 101 -5.13 3.89 -3.15
N ASP A 102 -6.19 3.26 -3.67
CA ASP A 102 -7.52 3.86 -3.73
C ASP A 102 -8.07 4.21 -2.34
N ILE A 103 -7.95 3.28 -1.37
CA ILE A 103 -8.35 3.50 0.03
C ILE A 103 -7.63 4.74 0.60
N VAL A 104 -6.31 4.82 0.40
CA VAL A 104 -5.53 5.94 0.94
C VAL A 104 -5.95 7.25 0.29
N GLN A 105 -6.14 7.29 -1.03
CA GLN A 105 -6.56 8.51 -1.72
C GLN A 105 -7.95 8.97 -1.32
N GLU A 106 -8.89 8.05 -1.14
CA GLU A 106 -10.24 8.38 -0.70
C GLU A 106 -10.25 8.89 0.74
N LYS A 107 -9.54 8.21 1.64
CA LYS A 107 -9.50 8.57 3.07
C LYS A 107 -8.72 9.85 3.33
N PHE A 108 -7.60 10.06 2.64
CA PHE A 108 -6.70 11.19 2.81
C PHE A 108 -6.80 12.18 1.64
N TRP A 109 -7.98 12.32 1.04
CA TRP A 109 -8.16 13.13 -0.18
C TRP A 109 -7.78 14.60 0.02
N GLN A 110 -8.02 15.16 1.22
CA GLN A 110 -7.66 16.54 1.56
C GLN A 110 -6.14 16.71 1.59
N GLN A 111 -5.44 15.81 2.30
CA GLN A 111 -4.00 15.80 2.44
C GLN A 111 -3.30 15.52 1.10
N CYS A 112 -3.88 14.66 0.26
CA CYS A 112 -3.42 14.42 -1.11
C CYS A 112 -3.45 15.70 -1.96
N ARG A 113 -4.50 16.51 -1.82
CA ARG A 113 -4.72 17.71 -2.63
C ARG A 113 -3.98 18.93 -2.10
N GLU A 114 -3.90 19.06 -0.78
CA GLU A 114 -3.30 20.17 -0.05
C GLU A 114 -2.09 19.67 0.73
N TRP A 115 -1.07 19.19 0.00
CA TRP A 115 0.16 18.68 0.60
C TRP A 115 0.87 19.75 1.44
N THR A 116 0.85 19.59 2.76
CA THR A 116 1.49 20.48 3.75
C THR A 116 2.94 20.09 4.06
N GLY A 117 3.29 18.82 3.85
CA GLY A 117 4.56 18.27 4.31
C GLY A 117 4.50 17.65 5.71
N ASP A 118 3.35 17.74 6.40
CA ASP A 118 3.18 17.20 7.74
C ASP A 118 2.73 15.73 7.69
N MET A 119 3.56 14.82 8.25
CA MET A 119 3.28 13.39 8.27
C MET A 119 2.27 13.00 9.34
N ASP A 120 2.10 13.83 10.38
CA ASP A 120 1.14 13.55 11.44
C ASP A 120 -0.30 13.61 10.91
N GLU A 121 -0.53 14.37 9.83
CA GLU A 121 -1.83 14.42 9.11
C GLU A 121 -2.17 13.11 8.39
N TRP A 122 -1.22 12.19 8.25
CA TRP A 122 -1.34 10.88 7.62
C TRP A 122 -1.42 9.73 8.63
N ALA A 123 -1.72 10.05 9.89
CA ALA A 123 -2.00 9.05 10.92
C ALA A 123 -3.08 8.06 10.46
N GLY A 124 -2.82 6.76 10.63
CA GLY A 124 -3.71 5.69 10.15
C GLY A 124 -3.31 5.08 8.80
N THR A 125 -2.31 5.64 8.09
CA THR A 125 -1.80 5.04 6.84
C THR A 125 -1.01 3.76 7.08
N LYS A 126 -0.28 3.66 8.20
CA LYS A 126 0.56 2.50 8.56
C LYS A 126 -0.29 1.24 8.71
N GLU A 127 -1.48 1.36 9.28
CA GLU A 127 -2.47 0.29 9.46
C GLU A 127 -3.04 -0.16 8.10
N ILE A 128 -3.33 0.80 7.20
CA ILE A 128 -3.86 0.50 5.86
C ILE A 128 -2.83 -0.28 5.05
N ILE A 129 -1.58 0.19 4.96
CA ILE A 129 -0.53 -0.55 4.25
C ILE A 129 -0.12 -1.83 5.02
N GLY A 130 -0.31 -1.87 6.33
CA GLY A 130 -0.12 -3.06 7.17
C GLY A 130 -1.04 -4.24 6.78
N SER A 131 -2.22 -3.96 6.24
CA SER A 131 -3.13 -5.00 5.73
C SER A 131 -2.54 -5.80 4.55
N LEU A 132 -1.49 -5.27 3.90
CA LEU A 132 -0.78 -5.95 2.82
C LEU A 132 -0.08 -7.24 3.28
N PHE A 133 0.36 -7.32 4.53
CA PHE A 133 1.18 -8.43 5.04
C PHE A 133 0.37 -9.62 5.60
N VAL A 134 -0.95 -9.49 5.73
CA VAL A 134 -1.80 -10.57 6.25
C VAL A 134 -1.83 -11.72 5.23
N ARG A 135 -1.32 -12.90 5.62
CA ARG A 135 -1.44 -14.15 4.85
C ARG A 135 -2.88 -14.65 4.95
N GLU A 136 -3.46 -15.10 3.83
CA GLU A 136 -4.80 -15.73 3.80
C GLU A 136 -4.84 -17.06 4.58
N ASP A 137 -3.70 -17.61 5.03
CA ASP A 137 -3.58 -18.93 5.65
C ASP A 137 -3.83 -18.98 7.17
N GLU A 138 -4.00 -17.84 7.84
CA GLU A 138 -4.55 -17.81 9.20
C GLU A 138 -6.04 -17.43 9.15
N GLU A 139 -6.86 -18.35 8.60
CA GLU A 139 -8.27 -18.45 8.98
C GLU A 139 -8.34 -18.92 10.44
N HIS A 140 -7.95 -18.06 11.38
CA HIS A 140 -8.86 -17.88 12.50
C HIS A 140 -10.12 -17.33 11.88
N VAL A 141 -11.18 -18.15 11.84
CA VAL A 141 -12.55 -17.71 11.52
C VAL A 141 -12.90 -16.62 12.51
N ASP A 142 -12.54 -15.41 12.12
CA ASP A 142 -12.84 -14.20 12.83
C ASP A 142 -14.16 -13.72 12.25
N ASP A 143 -15.26 -14.13 12.89
CA ASP A 143 -16.64 -13.76 12.53
C ASP A 143 -16.89 -12.23 12.63
N ARG A 144 -15.88 -11.44 13.02
CA ARG A 144 -15.99 -9.97 13.08
C ARG A 144 -16.07 -9.39 11.66
N LYS A 145 -17.07 -8.53 11.47
CA LYS A 145 -17.32 -7.81 10.22
C LYS A 145 -16.07 -7.00 9.83
N ARG A 146 -15.55 -7.21 8.62
CA ARG A 146 -14.44 -6.42 8.08
C ARG A 146 -14.99 -5.29 7.22
N CYS A 147 -14.36 -4.13 7.28
CA CYS A 147 -14.66 -3.03 6.38
C CYS A 147 -14.35 -3.46 4.95
N GLU A 148 -15.31 -3.34 4.03
CA GLU A 148 -15.07 -3.70 2.63
C GLU A 148 -14.03 -2.80 1.99
N LEU A 149 -13.95 -1.52 2.36
CA LEU A 149 -12.95 -0.63 1.79
C LEU A 149 -11.55 -1.03 2.26
N CYS A 150 -11.26 -1.00 3.56
CA CYS A 150 -9.90 -1.13 4.10
C CYS A 150 -9.55 -2.46 4.78
N GLY A 151 -10.47 -3.43 4.84
CA GLY A 151 -10.25 -4.75 5.46
C GLY A 151 -10.12 -4.76 6.98
N SER A 152 -10.23 -3.59 7.62
CA SER A 152 -10.11 -3.42 9.08
C SER A 152 -11.28 -4.07 9.81
N ILE A 153 -11.01 -4.61 10.99
CA ILE A 153 -12.03 -5.19 11.86
C ILE A 153 -12.95 -4.06 12.34
N VAL A 154 -14.24 -4.21 12.09
CA VAL A 154 -15.28 -3.32 12.62
C VAL A 154 -15.67 -3.88 13.99
N GLU A 155 -15.22 -3.23 15.05
CA GLU A 155 -15.45 -3.69 16.44
C GLU A 155 -16.91 -3.54 16.88
N ASP A 156 -17.64 -2.60 16.28
CA ASP A 156 -19.06 -2.32 16.57
C ASP A 156 -19.91 -2.38 15.29
N PRO A 157 -20.79 -3.40 15.14
CA PRO A 157 -21.63 -3.56 13.95
C PRO A 157 -22.71 -2.47 13.79
N GLU A 158 -22.97 -1.65 14.82
CA GLU A 158 -23.90 -0.51 14.74
C GLU A 158 -23.23 0.77 14.20
N LEU A 159 -21.91 0.76 14.00
CA LEU A 159 -21.21 1.87 13.37
C LEU A 159 -21.67 2.07 11.93
N THR A 160 -22.10 3.29 11.62
CA THR A 160 -22.41 3.70 10.25
C THR A 160 -21.16 3.98 9.42
N ALA A 161 -19.96 3.98 10.01
CA ALA A 161 -18.71 4.21 9.29
C ALA A 161 -17.54 3.44 9.90
N CYS A 162 -16.60 3.01 9.07
CA CYS A 162 -15.39 2.33 9.53
C CYS A 162 -14.55 3.27 10.41
N GLN A 163 -14.21 2.84 11.63
CA GLN A 163 -13.34 3.62 12.51
C GLN A 163 -11.92 3.83 11.96
N ILE A 164 -11.49 2.95 11.05
CA ILE A 164 -10.17 3.07 10.43
C ILE A 164 -10.25 3.94 9.18
N CYS A 165 -11.16 3.71 8.23
CA CYS A 165 -11.16 4.46 6.97
C CYS A 165 -12.32 5.42 6.73
N GLY A 166 -13.26 5.53 7.66
CA GLY A 166 -14.44 6.39 7.53
C GLY A 166 -15.47 5.92 6.49
N TYR A 167 -15.22 4.79 5.82
CA TYR A 167 -16.13 4.22 4.82
C TYR A 167 -17.50 3.94 5.41
N ASP A 168 -18.56 4.40 4.75
CA ASP A 168 -19.94 4.24 5.20
C ASP A 168 -20.34 2.76 5.18
N LEU A 169 -20.58 2.22 6.37
CA LEU A 169 -20.98 0.82 6.59
C LEU A 169 -22.50 0.63 6.55
N SER A 170 -23.29 1.71 6.42
CA SER A 170 -24.76 1.65 6.34
C SER A 170 -25.28 1.15 5.00
N MET A 171 -24.44 1.11 3.96
CA MET A 171 -24.77 0.49 2.66
C MET A 171 -24.84 -1.04 2.69
N PHE A 172 -24.61 -1.68 3.84
CA PHE A 172 -24.58 -3.14 4.03
C PHE A 172 -25.77 -3.73 4.82
N THR A 173 -26.88 -2.99 5.00
CA THR A 173 -28.13 -3.56 5.53
C THR A 173 -28.95 -4.26 4.45
#